data_AF-A0A425VSZ7-F1
#
_entry.id   AF-A0A425VSZ7-F1
#
_cell.length_a   1.000
_cell.length_b   1.000
_cell.length_c   1.000
_cell.angle_alpha   90.00
_cell.angle_beta   90.00
_cell.angle_gamma   90.00
#
_symmetry.space_group_name_H-M   'P 1'
#
loop_
_entity.id
_entity.type
_entity.pdbx_description
1 polymer ?
#
loop_
_entity_poly.entity_id
_entity_poly.type
_entity_poly.pdbx_seq_one_letter_code
_entity_poly.pdbx_strand_id
1 'polypeptide(L)'
;MAPPRYDWKRPSKPLTPGDGTMSHEIVSFDDAELKEYLGDLVRRSVEDALNALLDAEADQIVNAGRHGRTDERQAYRSGHYGRNLTTTSGGT
;
A
#
# COMPACT_ATOMS: atom_id res chain seq x y z
N MET A 1 13.18 37.44 -6.41
CA MET A 1 11.95 37.26 -5.61
C MET A 1 11.90 35.79 -5.20
N ALA A 2 12.05 35.46 -3.91
CA ALA A 2 12.01 34.08 -3.45
C ALA A 2 10.54 33.63 -3.28
N PRO A 3 10.17 32.38 -3.64
CA PRO A 3 8.81 31.91 -3.44
C PRO A 3 8.46 31.89 -1.94
N PRO A 4 7.20 32.18 -1.57
CA PRO A 4 6.80 32.20 -0.17
C PRO A 4 7.01 30.81 0.43
N ARG A 5 7.78 30.75 1.53
CA ARG A 5 7.95 29.52 2.31
C ARG A 5 6.62 29.23 3.01
N TYR A 6 5.94 28.18 2.58
CA TYR A 6 4.71 27.73 3.23
C TYR A 6 5.06 27.13 4.60
N ASP A 7 4.69 27.83 5.67
CA ASP A 7 4.88 27.39 7.05
C ASP A 7 3.55 26.82 7.57
N TRP A 8 3.42 25.51 7.50
CA TRP A 8 2.21 24.76 7.87
C TRP A 8 1.93 24.73 9.37
N LYS A 9 2.85 25.23 10.22
CA LYS A 9 2.67 25.28 11.69
C LYS A 9 2.01 26.56 12.22
N ARG A 10 1.63 27.49 11.35
CA ARG A 10 0.98 28.76 11.75
C ARG A 10 -0.54 28.57 11.88
N PRO A 11 -1.16 28.89 13.04
CA PRO A 11 -2.61 28.86 13.16
C PRO A 11 -3.26 29.89 12.23
N SER A 12 -4.35 29.50 11.57
CA SER A 12 -5.11 30.34 10.64
C SER A 12 -5.67 31.57 11.37
N LYS A 13 -5.39 32.77 10.83
CA LYS A 13 -6.05 34.00 11.32
C LYS A 13 -7.50 34.01 10.85
N PRO A 14 -8.45 34.50 11.67
CA PRO A 14 -9.83 34.67 11.23
C PRO A 14 -9.90 35.69 10.09
N LEU A 15 -10.67 35.36 9.05
CA LEU A 15 -10.86 36.21 7.87
C LEU A 15 -11.73 37.42 8.28
N THR A 16 -11.25 38.64 8.05
CA THR A 16 -12.10 39.83 8.19
C THR A 16 -13.01 39.93 6.97
N PRO A 17 -14.31 40.25 7.11
CA PRO A 17 -15.22 40.30 5.97
C PRO A 17 -14.93 41.57 5.16
N GLY A 18 -14.10 41.46 4.12
CA GLY A 18 -13.76 42.61 3.30
C GLY A 18 -12.56 42.43 2.38
N ASP A 19 -12.35 41.27 1.75
CA ASP A 19 -11.48 41.16 0.59
C ASP A 19 -11.86 39.91 -0.23
N GLY A 20 -12.28 40.12 -1.47
CA GLY A 20 -12.63 39.07 -2.42
C GLY A 20 -11.40 38.61 -3.17
N THR A 21 -10.72 37.58 -2.68
CA THR A 21 -9.78 36.79 -3.47
C THR A 21 -9.94 35.31 -3.11
N MET A 22 -10.26 34.50 -4.12
CA MET A 22 -10.45 33.04 -4.10
C MET A 22 -9.79 32.34 -2.90
N SER A 23 -10.61 31.81 -2.00
CA SER A 23 -10.16 30.96 -0.90
C SER A 23 -9.34 29.82 -1.49
N HIS A 24 -8.02 29.82 -1.28
CA HIS A 24 -7.22 28.63 -1.49
C HIS A 24 -7.79 27.59 -0.51
N GLU A 25 -8.50 26.60 -1.04
CA GLU A 25 -9.14 25.55 -0.26
C GLU A 25 -8.02 24.68 0.32
N ILE A 26 -7.54 25.05 1.51
CA ILE A 26 -6.53 24.27 2.22
C ILE A 26 -7.25 23.04 2.75
N VAL A 27 -7.13 21.93 2.01
CA VAL A 27 -7.65 20.63 2.43
C VAL A 27 -6.80 20.16 3.62
N SER A 28 -7.43 20.02 4.78
CA SER A 28 -6.84 19.43 5.97
C SER A 28 -7.08 17.93 5.94
N PHE A 29 -6.04 17.13 6.18
CA PHE A 29 -6.14 15.67 6.30
C PHE A 29 -5.81 15.25 7.73
N ASP A 30 -6.46 14.18 8.18
CA ASP A 30 -6.03 13.48 9.38
C ASP A 30 -4.82 12.60 9.03
N ASP A 31 -3.64 13.03 9.48
CA ASP A 31 -2.38 12.31 9.23
C ASP A 31 -2.39 10.88 9.81
N ALA A 32 -3.13 10.63 10.88
CA ALA A 32 -3.18 9.31 11.50
C ALA A 32 -4.04 8.36 10.65
N GLU A 33 -5.23 8.83 10.25
CA GLU A 33 -6.15 8.07 9.38
C GLU A 33 -5.49 7.74 8.03
N LEU A 34 -4.79 8.72 7.44
CA LEU A 34 -4.10 8.52 6.16
C LEU A 34 -2.97 7.49 6.27
N LYS A 35 -2.20 7.51 7.36
CA LYS A 35 -1.12 6.53 7.59
C LYS A 35 -1.66 5.13 7.80
N GLU A 36 -2.77 4.99 8.51
CA GLU A 36 -3.44 3.70 8.71
C GLU A 36 -3.91 3.12 7.37
N TYR A 37 -4.60 3.94 6.56
CA TYR A 37 -5.07 3.54 5.24
C TYR A 37 -3.92 3.13 4.30
N LEU A 38 -2.85 3.93 4.24
CA LEU A 38 -1.67 3.60 3.45
C LEU A 38 -0.98 2.33 3.98
N GLY A 39 -0.95 2.14 5.30
CA GLY A 39 -0.42 0.93 5.92
C GLY A 39 -1.20 -0.32 5.52
N ASP A 40 -2.52 -0.26 5.51
CA ASP A 40 -3.39 -1.35 5.01
C ASP A 40 -3.12 -1.66 3.54
N LEU A 41 -3.04 -0.63 2.70
CA LEU A 41 -2.77 -0.79 1.28
C LEU A 41 -1.41 -1.43 1.02
N VAL A 42 -0.38 -1.00 1.76
CA VAL A 42 0.96 -1.58 1.68
C VAL A 42 0.94 -3.03 2.14
N ARG A 43 0.27 -3.36 3.26
CA ARG A 43 0.17 -4.74 3.75
C ARG A 43 -0.47 -5.66 2.72
N ARG A 44 -1.60 -5.27 2.13
CA ARG A 44 -2.28 -6.04 1.08
C ARG A 44 -1.42 -6.23 -0.17
N SER A 45 -0.79 -5.15 -0.64
CA SER A 45 0.06 -5.24 -1.84
C SER A 45 1.30 -6.12 -1.63
N VAL A 46 1.88 -6.11 -0.43
CA VAL A 46 2.98 -7.01 -0.06
C VAL A 46 2.51 -8.47 -0.01
N GLU A 47 1.34 -8.72 0.59
CA GLU A 47 0.74 -10.06 0.64
C GLU A 47 0.48 -10.61 -0.78
N ASP A 48 -0.16 -9.82 -1.63
CA ASP A 48 -0.44 -10.18 -3.03
C ASP A 48 0.85 -10.47 -3.81
N ALA A 49 1.85 -9.59 -3.69
CA ALA A 49 3.13 -9.75 -4.36
C ALA A 49 3.88 -11.00 -3.89
N LEU A 50 3.91 -11.26 -2.57
CA LEU A 50 4.55 -12.45 -2.01
C LEU A 50 3.85 -13.73 -2.49
N ASN A 51 2.51 -13.77 -2.45
CA ASN A 51 1.75 -14.92 -2.92
C ASN A 51 2.01 -15.20 -4.40
N ALA A 52 2.09 -14.17 -5.24
CA ALA A 52 2.44 -14.31 -6.65
C ALA A 52 3.85 -14.87 -6.87
N LEU A 53 4.84 -14.43 -6.07
CA LEU A 53 6.20 -14.95 -6.13
C LEU A 53 6.26 -16.43 -5.70
N LEU A 54 5.56 -16.79 -4.62
CA LEU A 54 5.48 -18.17 -4.15
C LEU A 54 4.79 -19.08 -5.17
N ASP A 55 3.76 -18.59 -5.84
CA ASP A 55 3.10 -19.33 -6.91
C ASP A 55 4.03 -19.56 -8.11
N ALA A 56 4.83 -18.56 -8.49
CA ALA A 56 5.81 -18.68 -9.56
C ALA A 56 6.93 -19.65 -9.18
N GLU A 57 7.45 -19.58 -7.94
CA GLU A 57 8.45 -20.52 -7.43
C GLU A 57 7.91 -21.95 -7.42
N ALA A 58 6.65 -22.15 -6.99
CA ALA A 58 6.03 -23.45 -6.99
C ALA A 58 5.89 -24.03 -8.41
N ASP A 59 5.57 -23.21 -9.42
CA ASP A 59 5.55 -23.66 -10.82
C ASP A 59 6.93 -24.10 -11.32
N GLN A 60 7.99 -23.40 -10.91
CA GLN A 60 9.38 -23.74 -11.23
C GLN A 60 9.80 -25.06 -10.58
N ILE A 61 9.52 -25.24 -9.28
CA ILE A 61 9.85 -26.47 -8.55
C ILE A 61 9.09 -27.68 -9.10
N VAL A 62 7.81 -27.48 -9.40
CA VAL A 62 6.93 -28.54 -9.92
C VAL A 62 7.24 -28.85 -11.40
N ASN A 63 7.86 -27.91 -12.12
CA ASN A 63 8.04 -27.92 -13.58
C ASN A 63 6.72 -28.08 -14.36
N ALA A 64 5.66 -27.45 -13.85
CA ALA A 64 4.37 -27.36 -14.49
C ALA A 64 3.51 -26.30 -13.79
N GLY A 65 2.70 -25.58 -14.58
CA GLY A 65 1.68 -24.68 -14.06
C GLY A 65 0.61 -25.40 -13.22
N ARG A 66 -0.20 -24.60 -12.52
CA ARG A 66 -1.37 -25.09 -11.77
C ARG A 66 -2.30 -25.89 -12.69
N HIS A 67 -2.60 -27.14 -12.30
CA HIS A 67 -3.41 -28.10 -13.07
C HIS A 67 -2.84 -28.48 -14.46
N GLY A 68 -1.63 -28.03 -14.81
CA GLY A 68 -0.97 -28.40 -16.06
C GLY A 68 -0.63 -29.88 -16.11
N ARG A 69 -0.61 -30.47 -17.31
CA ARG A 69 -0.12 -31.84 -17.52
C ARG A 69 1.16 -31.75 -18.32
N THR A 70 2.27 -32.17 -17.71
CA THR A 70 3.59 -32.21 -18.33
C THR A 70 4.24 -33.51 -17.92
N ASP A 71 4.99 -34.12 -18.84
CA ASP A 71 5.76 -35.33 -18.54
C ASP A 71 7.00 -35.00 -17.69
N GLU A 72 7.40 -33.73 -17.65
CA GLU A 72 8.54 -33.23 -16.89
C GLU A 72 8.19 -32.85 -15.43
N ARG A 73 6.94 -33.04 -15.01
CA ARG A 73 6.44 -32.70 -13.67
C ARG A 73 7.23 -33.44 -12.58
N GLN A 74 7.78 -32.69 -11.62
CA GLN A 74 8.61 -33.25 -10.54
C GLN A 74 7.90 -33.36 -9.18
N ALA A 75 6.82 -32.61 -8.97
CA ALA A 75 6.12 -32.57 -7.68
C ALA A 75 4.62 -32.22 -7.80
N TYR A 76 3.93 -32.22 -6.66
CA TYR A 76 2.53 -31.81 -6.52
C TYR A 76 2.38 -30.68 -5.49
N ARG A 77 1.42 -29.78 -5.72
CA ARG A 77 1.10 -28.69 -4.79
C ARG A 77 0.25 -29.23 -3.63
N SER A 78 0.66 -28.94 -2.39
CA SER A 78 0.00 -29.41 -1.16
C SER A 78 -1.00 -28.41 -0.57
N GLY A 79 -1.66 -27.62 -1.42
CA GLY A 79 -2.61 -26.58 -0.99
C GLY A 79 -1.93 -25.30 -0.50
N HIS A 80 -2.62 -24.56 0.39
CA HIS A 80 -2.16 -23.28 0.96
C HIS A 80 -2.18 -23.34 2.48
N TYR A 81 -1.28 -22.61 3.14
CA TYR A 81 -1.23 -22.45 4.59
C TYR A 81 -1.35 -20.98 4.96
N GLY A 82 -2.29 -20.66 5.85
CA GLY A 82 -2.39 -19.31 6.41
C GLY A 82 -1.16 -18.99 7.27
N ARG A 83 -0.55 -17.83 7.03
CA ARG A 83 0.55 -17.29 7.82
C ARG A 83 0.33 -15.80 8.04
N ASN A 84 0.57 -15.36 9.26
CA ASN A 84 0.56 -13.95 9.61
C ASN A 84 1.91 -13.33 9.27
N LEU A 85 1.90 -12.20 8.57
CA LEU A 85 3.12 -11.48 8.19
C LEU A 85 3.24 -10.21 9.02
N THR A 86 4.41 -10.01 9.62
CA THR A 86 4.74 -8.73 10.27
C THR A 86 5.60 -7.91 9.30
N THR A 87 5.05 -6.81 8.82
CA THR A 87 5.75 -5.85 7.95
C THR A 87 6.06 -4.56 8.70
N THR A 88 6.85 -3.68 8.09
CA THR A 88 7.09 -2.33 8.65
C THR A 88 5.79 -1.53 8.80
N SER A 89 4.78 -1.81 7.98
CA SER A 89 3.44 -1.22 8.04
C SER A 89 2.51 -1.91 9.05
N GLY A 90 3.04 -2.79 9.90
CA GLY A 90 2.31 -3.56 10.90
C GLY A 90 2.15 -5.03 10.54
N GLY A 91 1.53 -5.78 11.45
CA GLY A 91 1.19 -7.19 11.25
C GLY A 91 -0.24 -7.39 10.75
N THR A 92 -0.47 -8.52 10.10
CA THR A 92 -1.80 -9.10 9.82
C THR A 92 -2.15 -10.16 10.85
#